data_AF-A0A6M2F6G2-F1
#
_entry.id   AF-A0A6M2F6G2-F1
#
_cell.length_a   1.000
_cell.length_b   1.000
_cell.length_c   1.000
_cell.angle_alpha   90.00
_cell.angle_beta   90.00
_cell.angle_gamma   90.00
#
_symmetry.space_group_name_H-M   'P 1'
#
loop_
_entity.id
_entity.type
_entity.pdbx_description
1 polymer ?
#
loop_
_entity_poly.entity_id
_entity_poly.type
_entity_poly.pdbx_seq_one_letter_code
_entity_poly.pdbx_strand_id
1 'polypeptide(L)'
;MIKDHVRTNTYRDAIFHHQSLIEGKVVVDVGCGTGILSIFCAQAGAKRVYAVDASDIAVQANEVVKANNLSDKVIVLHGRVEDVEIDEEVDVIISEWMGYMLLYESMLGSVITARDRWLKHGGLILPSNATLYMAPVTHPDRYRESIEFWRNVYGIDMSAMLPLAKQCAFEEPSVETISGENVLTWPHVVKHVDCYTITIDELESVTTTYKFRSMMRAPFHGFAFWFDVEFGGPSASPINPQAPVLPTAPSNNSPMDGSQRKKRTNPNEALVLSTAPEDPPTHWQQTLIYFYDPIDVEQDQLIEGSATLTQSKENRRFMNINLRYSSGGRSFVKESVMR
;
A
#
# COMPACT_ATOMS: atom_id res chain seq x y z
N MET A 1 10.50 1.66 -8.26
CA MET A 1 10.85 0.56 -7.33
C MET A 1 12.25 0.68 -6.72
N ILE A 2 13.38 0.33 -7.37
CA ILE A 2 14.67 0.17 -6.64
C ILE A 2 15.24 1.47 -6.01
N LYS A 3 15.03 2.63 -6.64
CA LYS A 3 15.44 3.94 -6.08
C LYS A 3 14.60 4.37 -4.86
N ASP A 4 13.47 3.71 -4.62
CA ASP A 4 12.69 3.90 -3.41
C ASP A 4 13.41 3.19 -2.26
N HIS A 5 14.18 3.98 -1.51
CA HIS A 5 14.95 3.50 -0.37
C HIS A 5 14.07 3.12 0.82
N VAL A 6 12.90 3.75 0.98
CA VAL A 6 11.95 3.42 2.06
C VAL A 6 11.45 2.01 1.82
N ARG A 7 10.88 1.74 0.65
CA ARG A 7 10.48 0.38 0.22
C ARG A 7 11.63 -0.60 0.38
N THR A 8 12.74 -0.35 -0.32
CA THR A 8 13.78 -1.38 -0.50
C THR A 8 14.51 -1.70 0.81
N ASN A 9 14.74 -0.70 1.67
CA ASN A 9 15.34 -0.95 2.97
C ASN A 9 14.36 -1.67 3.91
N THR A 10 13.06 -1.34 3.92
CA THR A 10 12.11 -2.04 4.80
C THR A 10 12.01 -3.52 4.44
N TYR A 11 11.97 -3.87 3.14
CA TYR A 11 12.04 -5.27 2.71
C TYR A 11 13.33 -5.97 3.16
N ARG A 12 14.49 -5.33 2.94
CA ARG A 12 15.77 -5.87 3.39
C ARG A 12 15.76 -6.11 4.90
N ASP A 13 15.36 -5.10 5.67
CA ASP A 13 15.39 -5.14 7.12
C ASP A 13 14.38 -6.18 7.66
N ALA A 14 13.22 -6.36 7.00
CA ALA A 14 12.26 -7.42 7.31
C ALA A 14 12.83 -8.83 7.08
N ILE A 15 13.53 -9.05 5.96
CA ILE A 15 14.20 -10.32 5.67
C ILE A 15 15.21 -10.65 6.76
N PHE A 16 16.06 -9.70 7.14
CA PHE A 16 17.07 -9.94 8.19
C PHE A 16 16.47 -9.98 9.60
N HIS A 17 15.35 -9.30 9.85
CA HIS A 17 14.61 -9.43 11.11
C HIS A 17 14.10 -10.86 11.30
N HIS A 18 13.59 -11.49 10.22
CA HIS A 18 13.13 -12.88 10.22
C HIS A 18 14.22 -13.89 9.83
N GLN A 19 15.51 -13.55 9.96
CA GLN A 19 16.62 -14.39 9.49
C GLN A 19 16.57 -15.82 10.07
N SER A 20 16.20 -15.99 11.34
CA SER A 20 16.09 -17.33 11.96
C SER A 20 14.99 -18.21 11.35
N LEU A 21 14.01 -17.60 10.66
CA LEU A 21 12.96 -18.29 9.92
C LEU A 21 13.30 -18.48 8.43
N ILE A 22 14.40 -17.90 7.95
CA ILE A 22 14.85 -17.97 6.54
C ILE A 22 16.12 -18.82 6.40
N GLU A 23 16.99 -18.82 7.40
CA GLU A 23 18.25 -19.56 7.37
C GLU A 23 18.00 -21.07 7.18
N GLY A 24 18.64 -21.66 6.17
CA GLY A 24 18.49 -23.07 5.80
C GLY A 24 17.13 -23.43 5.18
N LYS A 25 16.28 -22.45 4.86
CA LYS A 25 14.93 -22.64 4.33
C LYS A 25 14.82 -22.48 2.82
N VAL A 26 13.71 -22.97 2.27
CA VAL A 26 13.34 -22.80 0.86
C VAL A 26 12.39 -21.61 0.74
N VAL A 27 12.72 -20.68 -0.14
CA VAL A 27 11.99 -19.41 -0.34
C VAL A 27 11.45 -19.36 -1.77
N VAL A 28 10.26 -18.79 -1.97
CA VAL A 28 9.80 -18.31 -3.27
C VAL A 28 9.62 -16.80 -3.25
N ASP A 29 10.16 -16.12 -4.25
CA ASP A 29 10.02 -14.69 -4.50
C ASP A 29 9.07 -14.50 -5.70
N VAL A 30 7.84 -14.05 -5.42
CA VAL A 30 6.77 -13.89 -6.41
C VAL A 30 6.85 -12.51 -7.03
N GLY A 31 7.08 -12.44 -8.35
CA GLY A 31 7.31 -11.17 -9.04
C GLY A 31 8.70 -10.62 -8.71
N CYS A 32 9.74 -11.45 -8.87
CA CYS A 32 11.08 -11.14 -8.36
C CYS A 32 11.72 -9.91 -9.03
N GLY A 33 11.23 -9.50 -10.21
CA GLY A 33 11.75 -8.39 -10.99
C GLY A 33 13.24 -8.57 -11.26
N THR A 34 14.06 -7.69 -10.68
CA THR A 34 15.52 -7.76 -10.83
C THR A 34 16.20 -8.79 -9.91
N GLY A 35 15.44 -9.49 -9.07
CA GLY A 35 15.94 -10.50 -8.13
C GLY A 35 16.54 -9.94 -6.83
N ILE A 36 16.37 -8.64 -6.54
CA ILE A 36 16.98 -8.01 -5.35
C ILE A 36 16.48 -8.63 -4.03
N LEU A 37 15.20 -8.94 -3.91
CA LEU A 37 14.62 -9.58 -2.72
C LEU A 37 15.10 -11.02 -2.58
N SER A 38 15.11 -11.76 -3.69
CA SER A 38 15.72 -13.09 -3.76
C SER A 38 17.17 -13.12 -3.27
N ILE A 39 17.98 -12.12 -3.64
CA ILE A 39 19.37 -12.00 -3.19
C ILE A 39 19.44 -11.70 -1.69
N PHE A 40 18.59 -10.83 -1.15
CA PHE A 40 18.53 -10.61 0.30
C PHE A 40 18.16 -11.89 1.06
N CYS A 41 17.21 -12.69 0.57
CA CYS A 41 16.89 -13.99 1.16
C CYS A 41 18.09 -14.96 1.13
N ALA A 42 18.83 -15.01 0.03
CA ALA A 42 20.04 -15.82 -0.07
C ALA A 42 21.15 -15.33 0.90
N GLN A 43 21.29 -14.02 1.09
CA GLN A 43 22.20 -13.42 2.07
C GLN A 43 21.78 -13.68 3.51
N ALA A 44 20.47 -13.76 3.80
CA ALA A 44 19.92 -14.18 5.08
C ALA A 44 20.09 -15.69 5.35
N GLY A 45 20.71 -16.44 4.42
CA GLY A 45 21.06 -17.83 4.62
C GLY A 45 20.04 -18.82 4.07
N ALA A 46 19.10 -18.41 3.22
CA ALA A 46 18.20 -19.33 2.53
C ALA A 46 19.00 -20.46 1.85
N LYS A 47 18.50 -21.69 1.99
CA LYS A 47 19.06 -22.89 1.34
C LYS A 47 18.86 -22.80 -0.17
N ARG A 48 17.68 -22.33 -0.59
CA ARG A 48 17.29 -22.17 -2.00
C ARG A 48 16.25 -21.06 -2.12
N VAL A 49 16.32 -20.30 -3.21
CA VAL A 49 15.33 -19.28 -3.56
C VAL A 49 14.84 -19.51 -4.97
N TYR A 50 13.54 -19.69 -5.14
CA TYR A 50 12.87 -19.68 -6.44
C TYR A 50 12.40 -18.27 -6.76
N ALA A 51 13.07 -17.62 -7.70
CA ALA A 51 12.77 -16.24 -8.10
C ALA A 51 11.89 -16.25 -9.35
N VAL A 52 10.59 -16.04 -9.20
CA VAL A 52 9.62 -16.17 -10.30
C VAL A 52 9.25 -14.81 -10.84
N ASP A 53 9.40 -14.60 -12.15
CA ASP A 53 8.90 -13.40 -12.83
C ASP A 53 8.41 -13.75 -14.23
N ALA A 54 7.28 -13.15 -14.63
CA ALA A 54 6.63 -13.43 -15.91
C ALA A 54 7.15 -12.55 -17.05
N SER A 55 7.91 -11.50 -16.75
CA SER A 55 8.42 -10.55 -17.74
C SER A 55 9.87 -10.84 -18.10
N ASP A 56 10.32 -10.28 -19.22
CA ASP A 56 11.68 -10.47 -19.74
C ASP A 56 12.79 -10.00 -18.76
N ILE A 57 12.44 -9.22 -17.73
CA ILE A 57 13.38 -8.82 -16.67
C ILE A 57 13.98 -10.02 -15.94
N ALA A 58 13.31 -11.19 -15.96
CA ALA A 58 13.83 -12.45 -15.43
C ALA A 58 15.20 -12.82 -16.05
N VAL A 59 15.42 -12.44 -17.31
CA VAL A 59 16.73 -12.62 -17.97
C VAL A 59 17.80 -11.79 -17.27
N GLN A 60 17.52 -10.52 -16.95
CA GLN A 60 18.44 -9.68 -16.19
C GLN A 60 18.57 -10.13 -14.74
N ALA A 61 17.50 -10.61 -14.10
CA ALA A 61 17.57 -11.17 -12.75
C ALA A 61 18.59 -12.32 -12.67
N ASN A 62 18.59 -13.21 -13.67
CA ASN A 62 19.60 -14.26 -13.80
C ASN A 62 21.04 -13.71 -13.87
N GLU A 63 21.26 -12.65 -14.65
CA GLU A 63 22.58 -12.02 -14.76
C GLU A 63 23.00 -11.34 -13.44
N VAL A 64 22.06 -10.71 -12.73
CA VAL A 64 22.32 -10.12 -11.40
C VAL A 64 22.68 -11.22 -10.39
N VAL A 65 21.94 -12.33 -10.37
CA VAL A 65 22.24 -13.49 -9.51
C VAL A 65 23.63 -14.06 -9.79
N LYS A 66 24.00 -14.24 -11.07
CA LYS A 66 25.34 -14.69 -11.49
C LYS A 66 26.43 -13.72 -11.03
N ALA A 67 26.24 -12.42 -11.24
CA ALA A 67 27.20 -11.39 -10.84
C ALA A 67 27.46 -11.35 -9.32
N ASN A 68 26.52 -11.84 -8.52
CA ASN A 68 26.64 -11.94 -7.07
C ASN A 68 27.09 -13.33 -6.58
N ASN A 69 27.46 -14.25 -7.49
CA ASN A 69 27.89 -15.62 -7.18
C ASN A 69 26.84 -16.42 -6.38
N LEU A 70 25.57 -16.28 -6.74
CA LEU A 70 24.45 -16.93 -6.05
C LEU A 70 23.69 -17.94 -6.92
N SER A 71 24.22 -18.30 -8.10
CA SER A 71 23.56 -19.20 -9.05
C SER A 71 23.35 -20.63 -8.53
N ASP A 72 24.06 -21.04 -7.48
CA ASP A 72 23.87 -22.32 -6.79
C ASP A 72 22.67 -22.30 -5.82
N LYS A 73 22.21 -21.11 -5.40
CA LYS A 73 21.13 -20.92 -4.43
C LYS A 73 19.86 -20.33 -5.04
N VAL A 74 19.99 -19.35 -5.92
CA VAL A 74 18.86 -18.62 -6.51
C VAL A 74 18.59 -19.15 -7.91
N ILE A 75 17.42 -19.75 -8.08
CA ILE A 75 16.92 -20.31 -9.34
C ILE A 75 15.87 -19.36 -9.87
N VAL A 76 16.16 -18.69 -10.99
CA VAL A 76 15.20 -17.79 -11.64
C VAL A 76 14.32 -18.59 -12.59
N LEU A 77 13.01 -18.49 -12.40
CA LEU A 77 12.00 -19.11 -13.26
C LEU A 77 11.28 -18.02 -14.06
N HIS A 78 11.51 -18.01 -15.38
CA HIS A 78 10.84 -17.08 -16.29
C HIS A 78 9.46 -17.64 -16.66
N GLY A 79 8.41 -17.12 -16.06
CA GLY A 79 7.04 -17.56 -16.24
C GLY A 79 6.10 -16.99 -15.17
N ARG A 80 4.80 -17.18 -15.37
CA ARG A 80 3.81 -16.79 -14.37
C ARG A 80 3.83 -17.79 -13.20
N VAL A 81 3.57 -17.31 -11.99
CA VAL A 81 3.47 -18.17 -10.79
C VAL A 81 2.42 -19.27 -10.96
N GLU A 82 1.37 -18.96 -11.70
CA GLU A 82 0.28 -19.87 -12.05
C GLU A 82 0.73 -21.02 -12.98
N ASP A 83 1.81 -20.83 -13.75
CA ASP A 83 2.25 -21.79 -14.79
C ASP A 83 3.57 -22.50 -14.46
N VAL A 84 4.43 -21.91 -13.62
CA VAL A 84 5.70 -22.54 -13.24
C VAL A 84 5.47 -23.69 -12.26
N GLU A 85 6.39 -24.66 -12.27
CA GLU A 85 6.37 -25.80 -11.36
C GLU A 85 7.57 -25.74 -10.41
N ILE A 86 7.29 -25.97 -9.14
CA ILE A 86 8.27 -26.12 -8.06
C ILE A 86 7.94 -27.45 -7.39
N ASP A 87 8.82 -28.44 -7.55
CA ASP A 87 8.63 -29.83 -7.07
C ASP A 87 8.95 -30.00 -5.57
N GLU A 88 8.73 -28.95 -4.75
CA GLU A 88 8.87 -29.00 -3.30
C GLU A 88 8.00 -27.92 -2.62
N GLU A 89 7.59 -28.16 -1.37
CA GLU A 89 6.95 -27.12 -0.56
C GLU A 89 8.00 -26.10 -0.07
N VAL A 90 7.59 -24.83 0.02
CA VAL A 90 8.42 -23.71 0.46
C VAL A 90 8.10 -23.32 1.91
N ASP A 91 9.11 -22.86 2.63
CA ASP A 91 8.95 -22.39 4.01
C ASP A 91 8.59 -20.89 4.07
N VAL A 92 8.96 -20.13 3.03
CA VAL A 92 8.81 -18.68 2.98
C VAL A 92 8.30 -18.24 1.61
N ILE A 93 7.27 -17.39 1.59
CA ILE A 93 6.90 -16.57 0.44
C ILE A 93 7.33 -15.14 0.73
N ILE A 94 8.04 -14.53 -0.22
CA ILE A 94 8.27 -13.11 -0.25
C ILE A 94 7.74 -12.54 -1.56
N SER A 95 7.14 -11.35 -1.50
CA SER A 95 6.71 -10.66 -2.70
C SER A 95 6.54 -9.20 -2.40
N GLU A 96 6.95 -8.36 -3.35
CA GLU A 96 6.45 -6.99 -3.39
C GLU A 96 5.33 -6.93 -4.42
N TRP A 97 4.11 -7.14 -3.92
CA TRP A 97 2.92 -7.34 -4.73
C TRP A 97 2.02 -6.10 -4.78
N MET A 98 2.29 -5.09 -3.96
CA MET A 98 1.38 -3.96 -3.76
C MET A 98 1.38 -3.06 -4.99
N GLY A 99 0.20 -2.76 -5.48
CA GLY A 99 0.01 -1.77 -6.53
C GLY A 99 -0.40 -0.41 -5.97
N TYR A 100 -0.74 0.52 -6.87
CA TYR A 100 -1.34 1.78 -6.45
C TYR A 100 -2.70 1.51 -5.77
N MET A 101 -3.06 2.35 -4.79
CA MET A 101 -4.24 2.12 -3.93
C MET A 101 -4.29 0.69 -3.35
N LEU A 102 -3.11 0.09 -3.09
CA LEU A 102 -2.87 -1.31 -2.70
C LEU A 102 -3.23 -2.36 -3.75
N LEU A 103 -4.40 -2.24 -4.36
CA LEU A 103 -5.06 -3.32 -5.11
C LEU A 103 -4.94 -3.16 -6.63
N TYR A 104 -4.75 -1.94 -7.17
CA TYR A 104 -4.71 -1.71 -8.62
C TYR A 104 -3.36 -2.13 -9.18
N GLU A 105 -3.35 -2.97 -10.21
CA GLU A 105 -2.16 -3.66 -10.74
C GLU A 105 -1.38 -4.49 -9.71
N SER A 106 -2.02 -4.87 -8.60
CA SER A 106 -1.39 -5.71 -7.58
C SER A 106 -1.19 -7.16 -8.03
N MET A 107 -0.17 -7.81 -7.48
CA MET A 107 0.12 -9.24 -7.67
C MET A 107 -0.44 -10.14 -6.56
N LEU A 108 -1.36 -9.63 -5.72
CA LEU A 108 -1.87 -10.38 -4.57
C LEU A 108 -2.52 -11.72 -4.96
N GLY A 109 -3.19 -11.79 -6.12
CA GLY A 109 -3.73 -13.05 -6.66
C GLY A 109 -2.67 -14.11 -6.92
N SER A 110 -1.50 -13.71 -7.43
CA SER A 110 -0.36 -14.62 -7.64
C SER A 110 0.29 -15.03 -6.31
N VAL A 111 0.33 -14.13 -5.33
CA VAL A 111 0.78 -14.46 -3.96
C VAL A 111 -0.15 -15.49 -3.31
N ILE A 112 -1.48 -15.31 -3.44
CA ILE A 112 -2.48 -16.29 -2.97
C ILE A 112 -2.25 -17.65 -3.66
N THR A 113 -2.00 -17.64 -4.96
CA THR A 113 -1.72 -18.88 -5.72
C THR A 113 -0.45 -19.58 -5.21
N ALA A 114 0.65 -18.84 -5.00
CA ALA A 114 1.87 -19.41 -4.44
C ALA A 114 1.66 -19.96 -3.03
N ARG A 115 0.89 -19.26 -2.19
CA ARG A 115 0.52 -19.69 -0.84
C ARG A 115 -0.20 -21.03 -0.87
N ASP A 116 -1.25 -21.12 -1.67
CA ASP A 116 -2.13 -22.29 -1.71
C ASP A 116 -1.45 -23.50 -2.37
N ARG A 117 -0.51 -23.28 -3.31
CA ARG A 117 0.23 -24.34 -3.99
C ARG A 117 1.41 -24.88 -3.20
N TRP A 118 2.19 -24.00 -2.57
CA TRP A 118 3.55 -24.34 -2.14
C TRP A 118 3.86 -24.05 -0.68
N LEU A 119 3.13 -23.17 0.01
CA LEU A 119 3.52 -22.79 1.37
C LEU A 119 3.21 -23.90 2.38
N LYS A 120 4.22 -24.31 3.14
CA LYS A 120 4.04 -25.24 4.26
C LYS A 120 3.12 -24.65 5.33
N HIS A 121 2.43 -25.51 6.07
CA HIS A 121 1.68 -25.08 7.25
C HIS A 121 2.60 -24.35 8.25
N GLY A 122 2.21 -23.14 8.63
CA GLY A 122 3.01 -22.27 9.51
C GLY A 122 4.20 -21.59 8.82
N GLY A 123 4.28 -21.62 7.49
CA GLY A 123 5.29 -20.89 6.72
C GLY A 123 5.19 -19.38 6.88
N LEU A 124 6.25 -18.67 6.50
CA LEU A 124 6.35 -17.23 6.59
C LEU A 124 5.87 -16.57 5.28
N ILE A 125 5.06 -15.52 5.37
CA ILE A 125 4.70 -14.67 4.22
C ILE A 125 5.15 -13.24 4.52
N LEU A 126 5.96 -12.65 3.63
CA LEU A 126 6.45 -11.28 3.76
C LEU A 126 6.02 -10.43 2.55
N PRO A 127 5.24 -9.35 2.76
CA PRO A 127 4.58 -8.95 4.02
C PRO A 127 3.44 -9.90 4.42
N SER A 128 3.08 -9.92 5.70
CA SER A 128 2.03 -10.80 6.25
C SER A 128 0.63 -10.18 6.18
N ASN A 129 0.56 -8.85 6.33
CA ASN A 129 -0.69 -8.10 6.37
C ASN A 129 -0.57 -6.81 5.57
N ALA A 130 -1.71 -6.32 5.09
CA ALA A 130 -1.83 -4.99 4.53
C ALA A 130 -3.14 -4.32 4.97
N THR A 131 -3.12 -3.00 5.09
CA THR A 131 -4.33 -2.23 5.39
C THR A 131 -4.45 -1.08 4.38
N LEU A 132 -5.57 -1.03 3.66
CA LEU A 132 -5.94 0.08 2.80
C LEU A 132 -6.74 1.11 3.60
N TYR A 133 -6.30 2.36 3.58
CA TYR A 133 -6.93 3.48 4.24
C TYR A 133 -7.54 4.45 3.24
N MET A 134 -8.50 5.24 3.71
CA MET A 134 -9.01 6.40 3.01
C MET A 134 -9.28 7.56 3.98
N ALA A 135 -9.14 8.79 3.49
CA ALA A 135 -9.56 9.98 4.23
C ALA A 135 -10.03 11.10 3.29
N PRO A 136 -10.95 11.97 3.74
CA PRO A 136 -11.24 13.25 3.08
C PRO A 136 -10.00 14.15 3.06
N VAL A 137 -9.75 14.81 1.93
CA VAL A 137 -8.61 15.71 1.76
C VAL A 137 -8.98 17.10 1.27
N THR A 138 -8.15 18.07 1.62
CA THR A 138 -8.11 19.40 1.07
C THR A 138 -6.80 19.63 0.32
N HIS A 139 -6.87 20.12 -0.92
CA HIS A 139 -5.70 20.41 -1.73
C HIS A 139 -5.90 21.71 -2.54
N PRO A 140 -6.00 22.87 -1.86
CA PRO A 140 -6.32 24.14 -2.52
C PRO A 140 -5.29 24.58 -3.55
N ASP A 141 -4.00 24.29 -3.32
CA ASP A 141 -2.94 24.67 -4.26
C ASP A 141 -3.04 23.91 -5.57
N ARG A 142 -3.27 22.59 -5.52
CA ARG A 142 -3.53 21.76 -6.71
C ARG A 142 -4.76 22.25 -7.48
N TYR A 143 -5.84 22.57 -6.78
CA TYR A 143 -7.05 23.11 -7.42
C TYR A 143 -6.79 24.48 -8.06
N ARG A 144 -6.03 25.36 -7.39
CA ARG A 144 -5.65 26.67 -7.92
C ARG A 144 -4.85 26.55 -9.20
N GLU A 145 -3.82 25.71 -9.19
CA GLU A 145 -2.94 25.50 -10.35
C GLU A 145 -3.67 24.88 -11.53
N SER A 146 -4.60 23.96 -11.28
CA SER A 146 -5.29 23.21 -12.34
C SER A 146 -6.51 23.93 -12.89
N ILE A 147 -7.25 24.63 -12.00
CA ILE A 147 -8.58 25.17 -12.28
C ILE A 147 -8.58 26.69 -12.19
N GLU A 148 -8.20 27.27 -11.05
CA GLU A 148 -8.29 28.73 -10.87
C GLU A 148 -7.36 29.52 -11.81
N PHE A 149 -6.25 28.91 -12.21
CA PHE A 149 -5.33 29.43 -13.24
C PHE A 149 -6.07 29.94 -14.49
N TRP A 150 -7.07 29.19 -14.97
CA TRP A 150 -7.79 29.53 -16.19
C TRP A 150 -8.68 30.77 -16.07
N ARG A 151 -8.94 31.27 -14.86
CA ARG A 151 -9.74 32.49 -14.68
C ARG A 151 -9.02 33.75 -15.14
N ASN A 152 -7.69 33.75 -15.12
CA ASN A 152 -6.89 34.88 -15.56
C ASN A 152 -5.51 34.40 -16.01
N VAL A 153 -5.34 34.26 -17.32
CA VAL A 153 -4.10 33.83 -17.95
C VAL A 153 -3.47 35.06 -18.60
N TYR A 154 -2.49 35.67 -17.93
CA TYR A 154 -1.80 36.90 -18.38
C TYR A 154 -2.74 38.09 -18.66
N GLY A 155 -3.80 38.25 -17.85
CA GLY A 155 -4.82 39.31 -18.03
C GLY A 155 -5.98 38.92 -18.94
N ILE A 156 -5.97 37.71 -19.51
CA ILE A 156 -7.03 37.19 -20.38
C ILE A 156 -7.97 36.32 -19.55
N ASP A 157 -9.27 36.61 -19.61
CA ASP A 157 -10.30 35.73 -19.05
C ASP A 157 -10.43 34.49 -19.94
N MET A 158 -9.91 33.36 -19.43
CA MET A 158 -10.03 32.05 -20.06
C MET A 158 -10.98 31.14 -19.27
N SER A 159 -11.92 31.69 -18.49
CA SER A 159 -12.81 30.88 -17.64
C SER A 159 -13.70 29.92 -18.44
N ALA A 160 -13.84 30.12 -19.75
CA ALA A 160 -14.46 29.16 -20.67
C ALA A 160 -13.76 27.78 -20.67
N MET A 161 -12.49 27.70 -20.25
CA MET A 161 -11.73 26.46 -20.12
C MET A 161 -12.07 25.66 -18.87
N LEU A 162 -12.73 26.24 -17.86
CA LEU A 162 -12.95 25.59 -16.56
C LEU A 162 -13.66 24.23 -16.66
N PRO A 163 -14.71 24.03 -17.48
CA PRO A 163 -15.35 22.71 -17.60
C PRO A 163 -14.38 21.65 -18.13
N LEU A 164 -13.60 21.97 -19.18
CA LEU A 164 -12.63 21.06 -19.75
C LEU A 164 -11.45 20.82 -18.81
N ALA A 165 -10.95 21.87 -18.14
CA ALA A 165 -9.87 21.76 -17.17
C ALA A 165 -10.25 20.82 -16.00
N LYS A 166 -11.47 20.95 -15.47
CA LYS A 166 -12.00 20.06 -14.42
C LYS A 166 -12.10 18.62 -14.91
N GLN A 167 -12.58 18.40 -16.13
CA GLN A 167 -12.63 17.07 -16.71
C GLN A 167 -11.23 16.46 -16.83
N CYS A 168 -10.30 17.15 -17.51
CA CYS A 168 -8.95 16.66 -17.71
C CYS A 168 -8.18 16.44 -16.39
N ALA A 169 -8.40 17.28 -15.38
CA ALA A 169 -7.68 17.19 -14.12
C ALA A 169 -8.27 16.15 -13.16
N PHE A 170 -9.59 15.97 -13.13
CA PHE A 170 -10.28 15.28 -12.03
C PHE A 170 -11.22 14.16 -12.48
N GLU A 171 -11.30 13.81 -13.76
CA GLU A 171 -12.10 12.67 -14.25
C GLU A 171 -11.54 11.34 -13.71
N GLU A 172 -10.23 11.13 -13.86
CA GLU A 172 -9.51 9.92 -13.44
C GLU A 172 -8.80 10.12 -12.09
N PRO A 173 -8.56 9.05 -11.30
CA PRO A 173 -7.76 9.13 -10.09
C PRO A 173 -6.35 9.62 -10.39
N SER A 174 -5.79 10.43 -9.50
CA SER A 174 -4.43 10.97 -9.64
C SER A 174 -3.50 10.31 -8.61
N VAL A 175 -2.31 9.89 -9.03
CA VAL A 175 -1.26 9.44 -8.11
C VAL A 175 -0.36 10.64 -7.83
N GLU A 176 -0.44 11.17 -6.62
CA GLU A 176 0.25 12.40 -6.23
C GLU A 176 0.73 12.28 -4.78
N THR A 177 1.74 13.07 -4.41
CA THR A 177 2.19 13.18 -3.02
C THR A 177 1.43 14.29 -2.33
N ILE A 178 0.81 13.97 -1.19
CA ILE A 178 0.23 14.93 -0.26
C ILE A 178 0.92 14.85 1.10
N SER A 179 0.77 15.89 1.92
CA SER A 179 1.25 15.93 3.30
C SER A 179 0.09 15.72 4.29
N GLY A 180 0.40 15.40 5.54
CA GLY A 180 -0.61 15.21 6.60
C GLY A 180 -1.53 16.42 6.83
N GLU A 181 -1.09 17.63 6.50
CA GLU A 181 -1.93 18.86 6.54
C GLU A 181 -3.06 18.87 5.50
N ASN A 182 -2.94 18.06 4.44
CA ASN A 182 -4.02 17.91 3.46
C ASN A 182 -5.14 17.00 3.97
N VAL A 183 -4.91 16.22 5.02
CA VAL A 183 -5.86 15.23 5.54
C VAL A 183 -6.81 15.90 6.53
N LEU A 184 -8.12 15.81 6.27
CA LEU A 184 -9.13 16.50 7.08
C LEU A 184 -9.59 15.73 8.32
N THR A 185 -9.24 14.44 8.42
CA THR A 185 -9.79 13.52 9.42
C THR A 185 -8.78 12.42 9.77
N TRP A 186 -9.04 11.68 10.85
CA TRP A 186 -8.38 10.38 11.01
C TRP A 186 -8.77 9.44 9.86
N PRO A 187 -7.86 8.60 9.36
CA PRO A 187 -8.16 7.69 8.27
C PRO A 187 -9.17 6.62 8.67
N HIS A 188 -9.95 6.18 7.69
CA HIS A 188 -10.86 5.05 7.80
C HIS A 188 -10.28 3.84 7.07
N VAL A 189 -10.42 2.66 7.67
CA VAL A 189 -9.98 1.42 7.03
C VAL A 189 -10.99 0.98 5.97
N VAL A 190 -10.50 0.82 4.74
CA VAL A 190 -11.26 0.30 3.61
C VAL A 190 -11.23 -1.23 3.59
N LYS A 191 -10.03 -1.81 3.72
CA LYS A 191 -9.83 -3.27 3.73
C LYS A 191 -8.59 -3.61 4.55
N HIS A 192 -8.75 -4.58 5.44
CA HIS A 192 -7.63 -5.34 5.98
C HIS A 192 -7.42 -6.59 5.12
N VAL A 193 -6.16 -6.86 4.79
CA VAL A 193 -5.69 -8.03 4.06
C VAL A 193 -4.81 -8.81 5.02
N ASP A 194 -5.18 -10.05 5.29
CA ASP A 194 -4.34 -11.04 5.91
C ASP A 194 -3.88 -12.02 4.82
N CYS A 195 -2.60 -11.97 4.45
CA CYS A 195 -2.06 -12.76 3.35
C CYS A 195 -2.15 -14.27 3.62
N TYR A 196 -2.34 -14.69 4.89
CA TYR A 196 -2.54 -16.10 5.24
C TYR A 196 -3.95 -16.62 4.93
N THR A 197 -4.95 -15.76 4.91
CA THR A 197 -6.36 -16.18 4.89
C THR A 197 -7.18 -15.59 3.73
N ILE A 198 -6.74 -14.46 3.17
CA ILE A 198 -7.44 -13.79 2.07
C ILE A 198 -7.64 -14.71 0.87
N THR A 199 -8.82 -14.62 0.25
CA THR A 199 -9.17 -15.36 -0.97
C THR A 199 -9.22 -14.46 -2.19
N ILE A 200 -9.10 -15.03 -3.40
CA ILE A 200 -9.18 -14.27 -4.67
C ILE A 200 -10.55 -13.57 -4.81
N ASP A 201 -11.64 -14.25 -4.43
CA ASP A 201 -13.01 -13.73 -4.54
C ASP A 201 -13.21 -12.45 -3.71
N GLU A 202 -12.53 -12.33 -2.56
CA GLU A 202 -12.56 -11.12 -1.74
C GLU A 202 -11.87 -9.91 -2.37
N LEU A 203 -11.07 -10.11 -3.41
CA LEU A 203 -10.40 -9.03 -4.15
C LEU A 203 -11.28 -8.49 -5.29
N GLU A 204 -12.33 -9.20 -5.69
CA GLU A 204 -13.17 -8.79 -6.83
C GLU A 204 -13.99 -7.53 -6.52
N SER A 205 -14.45 -7.40 -5.27
CA SER A 205 -15.21 -6.24 -4.81
C SER A 205 -15.00 -6.00 -3.31
N VAL A 206 -14.52 -4.80 -2.98
CA VAL A 206 -14.31 -4.32 -1.62
C VAL A 206 -15.29 -3.18 -1.38
N THR A 207 -16.15 -3.31 -0.36
CA THR A 207 -17.08 -2.23 0.03
C THR A 207 -16.96 -1.92 1.52
N THR A 208 -16.91 -0.63 1.85
CA THR A 208 -16.92 -0.13 3.22
C THR A 208 -17.89 1.04 3.36
N THR A 209 -18.46 1.20 4.54
CA THR A 209 -19.18 2.42 4.94
C THR A 209 -18.32 3.20 5.92
N TYR A 210 -18.34 4.52 5.81
CA TYR A 210 -17.50 5.39 6.63
C TYR A 210 -18.28 6.54 7.23
N LYS A 211 -17.74 7.07 8.32
CA LYS A 211 -18.26 8.24 9.01
C LYS A 211 -17.10 9.05 9.55
N PHE A 212 -16.92 10.26 9.03
CA PHE A 212 -15.88 11.17 9.44
C PHE A 212 -16.43 12.43 10.09
N ARG A 213 -15.61 13.06 10.91
CA ARG A 213 -15.82 14.45 11.38
C ARG A 213 -14.63 15.27 10.93
N SER A 214 -14.90 16.34 10.18
CA SER A 214 -13.83 17.25 9.74
C SER A 214 -13.12 17.84 10.96
N MET A 215 -11.81 17.75 11.02
CA MET A 215 -10.99 18.32 12.09
C MET A 215 -10.88 19.85 11.99
N MET A 216 -11.18 20.41 10.82
CA MET A 216 -11.05 21.84 10.55
C MET A 216 -12.04 22.32 9.50
N ARG A 217 -12.19 23.64 9.40
CA ARG A 217 -12.88 24.28 8.28
C ARG A 217 -11.96 24.31 7.06
N ALA A 218 -12.38 23.72 5.96
CA ALA A 218 -11.60 23.67 4.72
C ALA A 218 -12.47 23.33 3.49
N PRO A 219 -12.02 23.66 2.27
CA PRO A 219 -12.59 23.11 1.05
C PRO A 219 -12.23 21.62 0.94
N PHE A 220 -13.24 20.75 1.00
CA PHE A 220 -13.13 19.31 0.80
C PHE A 220 -13.05 19.00 -0.70
N HIS A 221 -11.86 18.63 -1.17
CA HIS A 221 -11.55 18.48 -2.59
C HIS A 221 -11.75 17.07 -3.12
N GLY A 222 -11.78 16.06 -2.26
CA GLY A 222 -11.83 14.66 -2.68
C GLY A 222 -11.34 13.73 -1.60
N PHE A 223 -11.16 12.46 -1.92
CA PHE A 223 -10.61 11.46 -1.01
C PHE A 223 -9.21 11.04 -1.43
N ALA A 224 -8.32 10.83 -0.46
CA ALA A 224 -7.05 10.17 -0.68
C ALA A 224 -7.10 8.73 -0.13
N PHE A 225 -6.35 7.86 -0.79
CA PHE A 225 -6.16 6.46 -0.41
C PHE A 225 -4.67 6.16 -0.34
N TRP A 226 -4.29 5.37 0.66
CA TRP A 226 -2.93 4.91 0.90
C TRP A 226 -2.96 3.60 1.67
N PHE A 227 -1.82 2.94 1.83
CA PHE A 227 -1.79 1.66 2.54
C PHE A 227 -0.55 1.51 3.40
N ASP A 228 -0.68 0.60 4.37
CA ASP A 228 0.43 0.08 5.14
C ASP A 228 0.56 -1.42 4.86
N VAL A 229 1.79 -1.93 4.87
CA VAL A 229 2.05 -3.36 4.93
C VAL A 229 2.92 -3.71 6.12
N GLU A 230 2.59 -4.81 6.77
CA GLU A 230 3.27 -5.28 7.98
C GLU A 230 4.04 -6.56 7.67
N PHE A 231 5.29 -6.61 8.12
CA PHE A 231 6.18 -7.76 7.99
C PHE A 231 6.14 -8.57 9.28
N GLY A 232 4.93 -9.00 9.66
CA GLY A 232 4.70 -9.94 10.75
C GLY A 232 5.11 -11.36 10.39
N GLY A 233 5.11 -12.23 11.40
CA GLY A 233 5.14 -13.68 11.20
C GLY A 233 3.73 -14.27 11.29
N PRO A 234 3.58 -15.59 11.09
CA PRO A 234 2.32 -16.25 11.40
C PRO A 234 1.98 -16.01 12.87
N SER A 235 0.74 -15.61 13.17
CA SER A 235 0.30 -15.41 14.54
C SER A 235 0.54 -16.70 15.35
N ALA A 236 1.38 -16.64 16.38
CA ALA A 236 1.32 -17.65 17.43
C ALA A 236 -0.13 -17.64 17.97
N SER A 237 -0.73 -18.82 18.11
CA SER A 237 -2.13 -19.06 18.50
C SER A 237 -2.69 -18.03 19.50
N PRO A 238 -4.00 -17.70 19.45
CA PRO A 238 -4.57 -16.51 20.07
C PRO A 238 -4.19 -16.39 21.55
N ILE A 239 -3.53 -15.28 21.87
CA ILE A 239 -3.24 -14.89 23.24
C ILE A 239 -4.59 -14.73 23.98
N ASN A 240 -4.71 -15.46 25.09
CA ASN A 240 -5.86 -15.55 25.96
C ASN A 240 -6.41 -14.15 26.35
N PRO A 241 -7.69 -13.80 26.16
CA PRO A 241 -8.22 -12.43 26.36
C PRO A 241 -8.29 -11.92 27.82
N GLN A 242 -7.58 -12.53 28.77
CA GLN A 242 -7.73 -12.25 30.21
C GLN A 242 -6.46 -11.71 30.89
N ALA A 243 -5.53 -11.09 30.16
CA ALA A 243 -4.47 -10.31 30.80
C ALA A 243 -4.95 -8.87 31.07
N PRO A 244 -4.97 -8.39 32.34
CA PRO A 244 -5.44 -7.04 32.65
C PRO A 244 -4.48 -5.99 32.09
N VAL A 245 -5.03 -5.06 31.32
CA VAL A 245 -4.34 -3.86 30.82
C VAL A 245 -4.00 -2.96 32.02
N LEU A 246 -2.71 -2.85 32.34
CA LEU A 246 -2.21 -1.89 33.32
C LEU A 246 -2.27 -0.47 32.74
N PRO A 247 -2.85 0.51 33.45
CA PRO A 247 -2.89 1.89 32.97
C PRO A 247 -1.52 2.55 33.09
N THR A 248 -1.04 3.13 31.98
CA THR A 248 0.15 3.97 31.94
C THR A 248 -0.14 5.31 32.63
N ALA A 249 0.61 5.61 33.70
CA ALA A 249 0.56 6.88 34.40
C ALA A 249 1.25 8.00 33.59
N PRO A 250 0.83 9.28 33.75
CA PRO A 250 1.43 10.39 33.03
C PRO A 250 2.73 10.85 33.71
N SER A 251 3.82 10.98 32.94
CA SER A 251 5.09 11.55 33.43
C SER A 251 5.15 13.05 33.15
N ASN A 252 5.34 13.83 34.22
CA ASN A 252 5.57 15.28 34.18
C ASN A 252 7.06 15.62 33.96
N ASN A 253 7.30 16.49 32.98
CA ASN A 253 8.35 17.50 32.71
C ASN A 253 9.72 17.47 33.43
N SER A 254 10.82 17.59 32.66
CA SER A 254 11.67 18.81 32.51
C SER A 254 12.88 18.58 31.56
N PRO A 255 13.49 19.64 30.95
CA PRO A 255 14.30 19.53 29.73
C PRO A 255 15.83 19.57 29.97
N MET A 256 16.57 19.06 28.96
CA MET A 256 18.00 19.28 28.59
C MET A 256 18.79 17.97 28.50
N ASP A 257 19.12 17.55 27.28
CA ASP A 257 20.48 17.55 26.72
C ASP A 257 20.55 16.62 25.50
N GLY A 258 21.24 17.09 24.45
CA GLY A 258 21.30 16.48 23.14
C GLY A 258 22.14 15.20 23.13
N SER A 259 21.48 14.08 22.86
CA SER A 259 22.11 12.96 22.14
C SER A 259 21.03 12.13 21.48
N GLN A 260 21.14 11.94 20.15
CA GLN A 260 20.28 11.06 19.37
C GLN A 260 20.49 9.60 19.82
N ARG A 261 19.79 9.18 20.88
CA ARG A 261 19.60 7.77 21.18
C ARG A 261 18.54 7.24 20.23
N LYS A 262 18.97 6.46 19.23
CA LYS A 262 18.09 5.57 18.47
C LYS A 262 17.18 4.84 19.46
N LYS A 263 15.87 5.11 19.39
CA LYS A 263 14.84 4.36 20.12
C LYS A 263 15.05 2.89 19.76
N ARG A 264 15.42 2.06 20.73
CA ARG A 264 15.46 0.61 20.54
C ARG A 264 14.04 0.17 20.22
N THR A 265 13.78 -0.20 18.98
CA THR A 265 12.54 -0.87 18.55
C THR A 265 12.38 -2.15 19.37
N ASN A 266 11.18 -2.38 19.89
CA ASN A 266 10.89 -3.62 20.57
C ASN A 266 11.08 -4.77 19.56
N PRO A 267 11.81 -5.85 19.90
CA PRO A 267 12.03 -6.96 18.96
C PRO A 267 10.75 -7.73 18.58
N ASN A 268 9.61 -7.40 19.21
CA ASN A 268 8.30 -7.96 18.96
C ASN A 268 7.36 -7.03 18.16
N GLU A 269 7.84 -5.84 17.77
CA GLU A 269 7.05 -4.89 16.99
C GLU A 269 7.28 -5.19 15.51
N ALA A 270 6.20 -5.54 14.80
CA ALA A 270 6.27 -5.84 13.37
C ALA A 270 6.83 -4.63 12.61
N LEU A 271 7.72 -4.86 11.65
CA LEU A 271 8.19 -3.83 10.75
C LEU A 271 7.03 -3.41 9.83
N VAL A 272 6.81 -2.10 9.67
CA VAL A 272 5.75 -1.55 8.83
C VAL A 272 6.36 -0.72 7.70
N LEU A 273 5.86 -0.92 6.49
CA LEU A 273 6.08 -0.03 5.34
C LEU A 273 4.77 0.71 5.10
N SER A 274 4.75 2.01 5.42
CA SER A 274 3.61 2.88 5.18
C SER A 274 3.79 3.71 3.91
N THR A 275 2.67 4.02 3.26
CA THR A 275 2.57 5.05 2.22
C THR A 275 1.70 6.24 2.66
N ALA A 276 1.53 6.43 3.98
CA ALA A 276 0.72 7.51 4.53
C ALA A 276 1.33 8.90 4.23
N PRO A 277 0.49 9.96 4.11
CA PRO A 277 0.94 11.34 3.87
C PRO A 277 1.92 11.90 4.92
N GLU A 278 1.86 11.40 6.15
CA GLU A 278 2.73 11.80 7.26
C GLU A 278 4.09 11.08 7.29
N ASP A 279 4.22 9.99 6.52
CA ASP A 279 5.41 9.13 6.50
C ASP A 279 6.35 9.46 5.33
N PRO A 280 7.61 8.97 5.36
CA PRO A 280 8.56 9.20 4.28
C PRO A 280 7.99 8.80 2.90
N PRO A 281 8.09 9.67 1.88
CA PRO A 281 7.50 9.40 0.57
C PRO A 281 8.03 8.11 -0.06
N THR A 282 7.10 7.33 -0.61
CA THR A 282 7.37 6.14 -1.41
C THR A 282 6.98 6.40 -2.87
N HIS A 283 7.38 5.52 -3.78
CA HIS A 283 7.01 5.64 -5.19
C HIS A 283 5.53 5.39 -5.47
N TRP A 284 4.79 4.76 -4.55
CA TRP A 284 3.33 4.60 -4.66
C TRP A 284 2.57 5.90 -4.41
N GLN A 285 3.18 6.82 -3.65
CA GLN A 285 2.55 8.07 -3.23
C GLN A 285 1.17 7.81 -2.59
N GLN A 286 0.18 8.64 -2.88
CA GLN A 286 -1.22 8.41 -2.55
C GLN A 286 -2.07 8.45 -3.81
N THR A 287 -3.22 7.77 -3.79
CA THR A 287 -4.22 7.85 -4.87
C THR A 287 -5.32 8.81 -4.47
N LEU A 288 -5.48 9.90 -5.22
CA LEU A 288 -6.46 10.95 -4.97
C LEU A 288 -7.61 10.87 -5.96
N ILE A 289 -8.82 11.00 -5.43
CA ILE A 289 -10.07 11.05 -6.19
C ILE A 289 -10.72 12.38 -5.93
N TYR A 290 -10.46 13.33 -6.83
CA TYR A 290 -10.94 14.70 -6.75
C TYR A 290 -12.40 14.83 -7.19
N PHE A 291 -13.10 15.77 -6.58
CA PHE A 291 -14.38 16.27 -7.06
C PHE A 291 -14.15 17.35 -8.12
N TYR A 292 -15.10 17.53 -9.04
CA TYR A 292 -15.07 18.64 -9.98
C TYR A 292 -15.24 20.00 -9.28
N ASP A 293 -16.03 20.00 -8.21
CA ASP A 293 -16.31 21.16 -7.38
C ASP A 293 -16.07 20.79 -5.92
N PRO A 294 -15.17 21.49 -5.21
CA PRO A 294 -14.93 21.24 -3.80
C PRO A 294 -16.15 21.64 -2.96
N ILE A 295 -16.29 21.01 -1.80
CA ILE A 295 -17.39 21.27 -0.87
C ILE A 295 -16.80 21.97 0.35
N ASP A 296 -17.30 23.15 0.71
CA ASP A 296 -16.90 23.76 1.97
C ASP A 296 -17.44 22.94 3.15
N VAL A 297 -16.53 22.51 4.02
CA VAL A 297 -16.86 21.84 5.27
C VAL A 297 -16.42 22.68 6.45
N GLU A 298 -17.25 22.70 7.50
CA GLU A 298 -16.94 23.32 8.78
C GLU A 298 -16.25 22.31 9.72
N GLN A 299 -15.60 22.81 10.77
CA GLN A 299 -15.08 21.95 11.83
C GLN A 299 -16.22 21.13 12.46
N ASP A 300 -15.93 19.87 12.79
CA ASP A 300 -16.84 18.86 13.34
C ASP A 300 -18.00 18.46 12.41
N GLN A 301 -18.05 19.02 11.18
CA GLN A 301 -19.06 18.67 10.18
C GLN A 301 -18.94 17.20 9.81
N LEU A 302 -20.11 16.55 9.79
CA LEU A 302 -20.25 15.14 9.47
C LEU A 302 -20.09 14.91 7.96
N ILE A 303 -19.24 13.94 7.60
CA ILE A 303 -19.11 13.41 6.24
C ILE A 303 -19.31 11.90 6.33
N GLU A 304 -20.33 11.36 5.67
CA GLU A 304 -20.65 9.92 5.75
C GLU A 304 -21.04 9.35 4.40
N GLY A 305 -20.79 8.06 4.20
CA GLY A 305 -20.92 7.47 2.88
C GLY A 305 -20.46 6.03 2.77
N SER A 306 -20.22 5.63 1.52
CA SER A 306 -19.68 4.32 1.17
C SER A 306 -18.63 4.44 0.07
N ALA A 307 -17.63 3.57 0.12
CA ALA A 307 -16.66 3.38 -0.95
C ALA A 307 -16.74 1.92 -1.42
N THR A 308 -16.85 1.73 -2.73
CA THR A 308 -16.83 0.42 -3.37
C THR A 308 -15.73 0.41 -4.44
N LEU A 309 -14.77 -0.50 -4.29
CA LEU A 309 -13.69 -0.77 -5.23
C LEU A 309 -13.98 -2.11 -5.90
N THR A 310 -14.12 -2.15 -7.22
CA THR A 310 -14.49 -3.37 -7.94
C THR A 310 -13.56 -3.57 -9.13
N GLN A 311 -13.04 -4.78 -9.29
CA GLN A 311 -12.27 -5.16 -10.47
C GLN A 311 -13.14 -5.07 -11.73
N SER A 312 -12.63 -4.47 -12.80
CA SER A 312 -13.41 -4.35 -14.04
C SER A 312 -13.59 -5.71 -14.71
N LYS A 313 -14.81 -5.94 -15.21
CA LYS A 313 -15.15 -7.13 -16.01
C LYS A 313 -14.55 -7.09 -17.42
N GLU A 314 -14.30 -5.89 -17.95
CA GLU A 314 -13.73 -5.69 -19.28
C GLU A 314 -12.22 -5.92 -19.28
N ASN A 315 -11.55 -5.42 -18.23
CA ASN A 315 -10.13 -5.63 -18.02
C ASN A 315 -9.86 -5.81 -16.53
N ARG A 316 -9.45 -7.03 -16.13
CA ARG A 316 -9.17 -7.34 -14.71
C ARG A 316 -8.04 -6.49 -14.11
N ARG A 317 -7.24 -5.79 -14.92
CA ARG A 317 -6.23 -4.83 -14.42
C ARG A 317 -6.83 -3.48 -14.03
N PHE A 318 -8.00 -3.11 -14.55
CA PHE A 318 -8.64 -1.84 -14.23
C PHE A 318 -9.47 -1.95 -12.95
N MET A 319 -9.55 -0.83 -12.23
CA MET A 319 -10.31 -0.72 -11.00
C MET A 319 -11.41 0.32 -11.12
N ASN A 320 -12.65 -0.11 -10.92
CA ASN A 320 -13.80 0.79 -10.81
C ASN A 320 -13.94 1.25 -9.36
N ILE A 321 -14.16 2.54 -9.18
CA ILE A 321 -14.27 3.19 -7.88
C ILE A 321 -15.59 3.94 -7.82
N ASN A 322 -16.47 3.55 -6.89
CA ASN A 322 -17.73 4.22 -6.62
C ASN A 322 -17.70 4.81 -5.21
N LEU A 323 -17.71 6.13 -5.12
CA LEU A 323 -17.77 6.88 -3.87
C LEU A 323 -19.14 7.53 -3.75
N ARG A 324 -19.86 7.18 -2.69
CA ARG A 324 -21.07 7.88 -2.27
C ARG A 324 -20.75 8.63 -1.00
N TYR A 325 -21.07 9.92 -0.93
CA TYR A 325 -20.78 10.72 0.23
C TYR A 325 -21.87 11.77 0.45
N SER A 326 -22.12 12.07 1.72
CA SER A 326 -23.10 13.05 2.15
C SER A 326 -22.48 13.99 3.18
N SER A 327 -22.76 15.28 3.03
CA SER A 327 -22.39 16.30 4.01
C SER A 327 -23.34 17.50 3.92
N GLY A 328 -23.65 18.13 5.05
CA GLY A 328 -24.54 19.30 5.09
C GLY A 328 -25.94 19.07 4.50
N GLY A 329 -26.47 17.84 4.60
CA GLY A 329 -27.79 17.46 4.07
C GLY A 329 -27.83 17.26 2.55
N ARG A 330 -26.68 17.26 1.87
CA ARG A 330 -26.56 16.95 0.43
C ARG A 330 -25.84 15.63 0.25
N SER A 331 -26.21 14.90 -0.79
CA SER A 331 -25.62 13.60 -1.16
C SER A 331 -25.07 13.66 -2.58
N PHE A 332 -23.93 13.02 -2.79
CA PHE A 332 -23.16 13.05 -4.01
C PHE A 332 -22.67 11.64 -4.36
N VAL A 333 -22.38 11.44 -5.65
CA VAL A 333 -21.77 10.22 -6.16
C VAL A 333 -20.61 10.62 -7.06
N LYS A 334 -19.45 9.99 -6.87
CA LYS A 334 -18.29 10.10 -7.76
C LYS A 334 -17.94 8.69 -8.24
N GLU A 335 -17.96 8.53 -9.56
CA GLU A 335 -17.51 7.32 -10.23
C GLU A 335 -16.20 7.63 -10.94
N SER A 336 -15.24 6.72 -10.80
CA SER A 336 -13.92 6.84 -11.40
C SER A 336 -13.42 5.46 -11.79
N VAL A 337 -12.56 5.42 -12.79
CA VAL A 337 -11.88 4.20 -13.22
C VAL A 337 -10.40 4.48 -13.21
N MET A 338 -9.65 3.62 -12.54
CA MET A 338 -8.20 3.56 -12.64
C MET A 338 -7.87 2.60 -13.77
N ARG A 339 -7.30 3.14 -14.85
CA ARG A 339 -7.02 2.44 -16.10
C ARG A 339 -5.53 2.22 -16.24
#